data_AF-A0A834IC98-F1
#
_entry.id   AF-A0A834IC98-F1
#
_cell.length_a   1.000
_cell.length_b   1.000
_cell.length_c   1.000
_cell.angle_alpha   90.00
_cell.angle_beta   90.00
_cell.angle_gamma   90.00
#
_symmetry.space_group_name_H-M   'P 1'
#
loop_
_entity.id
_entity.type
_entity.pdbx_description
1 polymer ?
#
loop_
_entity_poly.entity_id
_entity_poly.type
_entity_poly.pdbx_seq_one_letter_code
_entity_poly.pdbx_strand_id
1 'polypeptide(L)'
;GTDEGKECNSQYKTCGPNEFTCQNFKCIRNQYRCDGEDDCGDHSDEVNCKKENATCPNSTQFRCNNGQCIDGHLVCNKVADCTDESDEPLHCNVDECAKVEIHQCGHKCIDTLTGYYCECNQGYKLLQDGKA
;
A
#
# COMPACT_ATOMS: atom_id res chain seq x y z
N GLY A 1 -49.70 -25.91 -8.75
CA GLY A 1 -48.97 -24.64 -8.73
C GLY A 1 -47.86 -24.79 -9.73
N THR A 2 -48.05 -24.15 -10.87
CA THR A 2 -47.17 -24.00 -12.03
C THR A 2 -45.79 -23.46 -11.61
N ASP A 3 -44.67 -24.03 -12.10
CA ASP A 3 -43.81 -23.48 -13.18
C ASP A 3 -42.92 -22.32 -12.65
N GLU A 4 -41.64 -22.10 -12.93
CA GLU A 4 -40.70 -22.39 -14.02
C GLU A 4 -39.28 -22.42 -13.38
N GLY A 5 -38.33 -23.26 -13.79
CA GLY A 5 -37.41 -22.88 -14.87
C GLY A 5 -35.96 -22.87 -14.36
N LYS A 6 -35.14 -23.82 -14.84
CA LYS A 6 -33.69 -23.75 -14.75
C LYS A 6 -33.22 -22.52 -15.53
N GLU A 7 -33.01 -21.41 -14.85
CA GLU A 7 -32.35 -20.26 -15.45
C GLU A 7 -30.96 -20.11 -14.83
N CYS A 8 -29.94 -20.41 -15.64
CA CYS A 8 -28.54 -20.02 -15.41
C CYS A 8 -28.40 -18.50 -15.62
N ASN A 9 -29.23 -17.73 -14.95
CA ASN A 9 -29.15 -16.28 -14.83
C ASN A 9 -29.23 -15.96 -13.35
N SER A 10 -28.28 -16.54 -12.59
CA SER A 10 -28.02 -16.08 -11.25
C SER A 10 -27.49 -14.65 -11.42
N GLN A 11 -28.39 -13.67 -11.38
CA GLN A 11 -28.07 -12.41 -10.74
C GLN A 11 -27.74 -12.81 -9.30
N TYR A 12 -26.51 -13.28 -9.09
CA TYR A 12 -25.88 -13.33 -7.78
C TYR A 12 -26.23 -11.99 -7.18
N LYS A 13 -26.87 -12.01 -6.02
CA LYS A 13 -27.24 -10.81 -5.29
C LYS A 13 -25.93 -10.13 -4.91
N THR A 14 -25.34 -9.43 -5.85
CA THR A 14 -24.14 -8.63 -5.68
C THR A 14 -24.55 -7.60 -4.66
N CYS A 15 -23.74 -7.49 -3.62
CA CYS A 15 -23.99 -6.50 -2.58
C CYS A 15 -24.20 -5.12 -3.23
N GLY A 16 -24.96 -4.25 -2.56
CA GLY A 16 -25.26 -2.93 -3.11
C GLY A 16 -24.00 -2.16 -3.51
N PRO A 17 -24.13 -1.07 -4.28
CA PRO A 17 -22.98 -0.32 -4.79
C PRO A 17 -22.02 0.21 -3.71
N ASN A 18 -22.46 0.28 -2.44
CA ASN A 18 -21.67 0.71 -1.28
C ASN A 18 -21.35 -0.44 -0.32
N GLU A 19 -21.46 -1.69 -0.77
CA GLU A 19 -21.25 -2.88 0.05
C GLU A 19 -20.17 -3.77 -0.58
N PHE A 20 -19.33 -4.38 0.26
CA PHE A 20 -18.33 -5.36 -0.12
C PHE A 20 -18.89 -6.77 0.05
N THR A 21 -18.60 -7.64 -0.92
CA THR A 21 -18.99 -9.06 -0.89
C THR A 21 -17.84 -9.88 -0.31
N CYS A 22 -18.03 -10.43 0.89
CA CYS A 22 -17.12 -11.38 1.53
C CYS A 22 -17.00 -12.67 0.71
N GLN A 23 -15.95 -13.47 0.95
CA GLN A 23 -15.78 -14.79 0.31
C GLN A 23 -16.85 -15.79 0.75
N ASN A 24 -17.44 -15.60 1.95
CA ASN A 24 -18.63 -16.33 2.40
C ASN A 24 -19.96 -15.77 1.87
N PHE A 25 -19.93 -14.92 0.84
CA PHE A 25 -21.11 -14.28 0.22
C PHE A 25 -21.92 -13.36 1.15
N LYS A 26 -21.36 -13.01 2.31
CA LYS A 26 -21.92 -11.98 3.21
C LYS A 26 -21.66 -10.60 2.61
N CYS A 27 -22.60 -9.68 2.82
CA CYS A 27 -22.45 -8.28 2.46
C CYS A 27 -22.14 -7.46 3.70
N ILE A 28 -21.05 -6.70 3.64
CA ILE A 28 -20.71 -5.69 4.64
C ILE A 28 -20.63 -4.33 3.96
N ARG A 29 -20.67 -3.23 4.70
CA ARG A 29 -20.45 -1.91 4.10
C ARG A 29 -19.02 -1.78 3.62
N ASN A 30 -18.79 -1.06 2.54
CA ASN A 30 -17.44 -0.84 2.00
C ASN A 30 -16.49 -0.18 3.01
N GLN A 31 -17.04 0.56 4.00
CA GLN A 31 -16.27 1.15 5.11
C GLN A 31 -15.64 0.13 6.07
N TYR A 32 -16.20 -1.09 6.13
CA TYR A 32 -15.72 -2.21 6.96
C TYR A 32 -14.74 -3.11 6.20
N ARG A 33 -14.28 -2.65 5.03
CA ARG A 33 -13.28 -3.38 4.27
C ARG A 33 -11.92 -2.79 4.64
N CYS A 34 -11.02 -3.62 5.16
CA CYS A 34 -9.67 -3.22 5.57
C CYS A 34 -9.67 -2.23 6.74
N ASP A 35 -10.62 -2.35 7.66
CA ASP A 35 -10.73 -1.47 8.83
C ASP A 35 -10.09 -2.07 10.10
N GLY A 36 -9.58 -3.29 10.00
CA GLY A 36 -8.89 -3.99 11.09
C GLY A 36 -9.81 -4.88 11.94
N GLU A 37 -11.11 -4.95 11.63
CA GLU A 37 -12.06 -5.83 12.29
C GLU A 37 -12.54 -6.94 11.33
N ASP A 38 -12.90 -8.11 11.88
CA ASP A 38 -13.51 -9.19 11.10
C ASP A 38 -15.03 -8.98 11.02
N ASP A 39 -15.46 -8.08 10.14
CA ASP A 39 -16.87 -7.84 9.87
C ASP A 39 -17.48 -8.92 8.97
N CYS A 40 -16.67 -9.57 8.14
CA CYS A 40 -17.10 -10.71 7.34
C CYS A 40 -17.43 -11.95 8.19
N GLY A 41 -16.72 -12.18 9.30
CA GLY A 41 -16.78 -13.42 10.11
C GLY A 41 -15.92 -14.56 9.53
N ASP A 42 -15.24 -14.28 8.41
CA ASP A 42 -14.32 -15.18 7.72
C ASP A 42 -13.02 -14.46 7.30
N HIS A 43 -12.80 -13.26 7.83
CA HIS A 43 -11.64 -12.38 7.62
C HIS A 43 -11.42 -11.96 6.15
N SER A 44 -12.47 -12.11 5.32
CA SER A 44 -12.45 -11.85 3.87
C SER A 44 -12.31 -10.37 3.50
N ASP A 45 -12.82 -9.51 4.36
CA ASP A 45 -12.72 -8.07 4.33
C ASP A 45 -11.32 -7.56 4.64
N GLU A 46 -10.58 -8.29 5.47
CA GLU A 46 -9.22 -7.97 5.88
C GLU A 46 -8.14 -8.63 5.01
N VAL A 47 -8.52 -9.54 4.10
CA VAL A 47 -7.61 -10.16 3.13
C VAL A 47 -7.60 -9.44 1.79
N ASN A 48 -6.43 -9.39 1.17
CA ASN A 48 -6.22 -8.70 -0.11
C ASN A 48 -6.64 -7.22 -0.07
N CYS A 49 -6.38 -6.58 1.08
CA CYS A 49 -6.26 -5.13 1.21
C CYS A 49 -5.04 -4.65 0.42
N LYS A 50 -5.12 -4.77 -0.90
CA LYS A 50 -4.26 -4.10 -1.86
C LYS A 50 -4.44 -2.61 -1.61
N LYS A 51 -3.64 -2.08 -0.70
CA LYS A 51 -3.40 -0.66 -0.48
C LYS A 51 -2.63 -0.10 -1.69
N GLU A 52 -3.13 -0.32 -2.89
CA GLU A 52 -2.56 0.20 -4.15
C GLU A 52 -2.72 1.73 -4.24
N ASN A 53 -3.33 2.36 -3.24
CA ASN A 53 -3.40 3.80 -3.06
C ASN A 53 -3.71 4.21 -1.61
N ALA A 54 -3.17 3.50 -0.60
CA ALA A 54 -3.13 4.10 0.74
C ALA A 54 -1.99 5.12 0.77
N THR A 55 -2.18 6.19 0.01
CA THR A 55 -1.49 7.45 0.22
C THR A 55 -2.05 7.97 1.53
N CYS A 56 -1.19 8.36 2.46
CA CYS A 56 -1.64 8.91 3.73
C CYS A 56 -2.68 10.04 3.48
N PRO A 57 -3.67 10.22 4.37
CA PRO A 57 -4.81 11.11 4.12
C PRO A 57 -4.39 12.55 3.78
N ASN A 58 -3.20 12.97 4.22
CA ASN A 58 -2.58 14.22 3.80
C ASN A 58 -1.37 13.98 2.89
N SER A 59 -1.22 14.76 1.83
CA SER A 59 -0.04 14.73 0.94
C SER A 59 1.28 15.10 1.63
N THR A 60 1.23 15.68 2.84
CA THR A 60 2.41 16.01 3.64
C THR A 60 2.81 14.90 4.62
N GLN A 61 2.05 13.81 4.69
CA GLN A 61 2.35 12.70 5.59
C GLN A 61 3.25 11.66 4.94
N PHE A 62 4.18 11.13 5.72
CA PHE A 62 5.04 10.04 5.35
C PHE A 62 4.44 8.71 5.79
N ARG A 63 4.53 7.72 4.90
CA ARG A 63 4.05 6.36 5.18
C ARG A 63 5.22 5.49 5.61
N CYS A 64 5.20 5.06 6.86
CA CYS A 64 6.11 4.05 7.41
C CYS A 64 6.03 2.74 6.61
N ASN A 65 7.03 1.86 6.74
CA ASN A 65 7.00 0.54 6.08
C ASN A 65 5.86 -0.35 6.60
N ASN A 66 5.51 -0.20 7.89
CA ASN A 66 4.32 -0.78 8.51
C ASN A 66 2.98 -0.26 7.91
N GLY A 67 3.01 0.83 7.14
CA GLY A 67 1.80 1.47 6.63
C GLY A 67 1.14 2.44 7.62
N GLN A 68 1.78 2.73 8.75
CA GLN A 68 1.47 3.87 9.62
C GLN A 68 1.75 5.18 8.88
N CYS A 69 0.92 6.19 9.11
CA CYS A 69 1.10 7.53 8.55
C CYS A 69 1.53 8.50 9.65
N ILE A 70 2.70 9.10 9.49
CA ILE A 70 3.21 10.16 10.36
C ILE A 70 3.32 11.45 9.56
N ASP A 71 3.49 12.59 10.24
CA ASP A 71 3.69 13.85 9.52
C ASP A 71 5.09 13.88 8.87
N GLY A 72 5.21 14.46 7.68
CA GLY A 72 6.47 14.52 6.95
C GLY A 72 7.59 15.26 7.70
N HIS A 73 7.25 16.16 8.62
CA HIS A 73 8.25 16.82 9.48
C HIS A 73 8.82 15.92 10.59
N LEU A 74 8.17 14.78 10.86
CA LEU A 74 8.63 13.79 11.82
C LEU A 74 9.61 12.80 11.19
N VAL A 75 9.71 12.78 9.87
CA VAL A 75 10.68 11.96 9.16
C VAL A 75 12.08 12.50 9.39
N CYS A 76 13.00 11.64 9.82
CA CYS A 76 14.40 12.00 10.01
C CYS A 76 14.59 13.17 11.02
N ASN A 77 13.78 13.22 12.07
CA ASN A 77 13.80 14.19 13.17
C ASN A 77 14.63 13.74 14.40
N LYS A 78 15.31 12.59 14.37
CA LYS A 78 16.03 11.94 15.49
C LYS A 78 15.14 11.21 16.50
N VAL A 79 13.88 10.97 16.18
CA VAL A 79 12.87 10.34 17.05
C VAL A 79 12.11 9.29 16.24
N ALA A 80 12.08 8.05 16.73
CA ALA A 80 11.28 7.01 16.11
C ALA A 80 9.79 7.29 16.31
N ASP A 81 9.16 7.92 15.31
CA ASP A 81 7.73 8.18 15.27
C ASP A 81 6.98 7.02 14.60
N CYS A 82 7.61 6.27 13.69
CA CYS A 82 7.08 5.00 13.22
C CYS A 82 7.29 3.90 14.27
N THR A 83 6.29 3.03 14.47
CA THR A 83 6.43 1.83 15.32
C THR A 83 7.48 0.84 14.83
N ASP A 84 7.84 0.93 13.55
CA ASP A 84 8.86 0.12 12.88
C ASP A 84 10.19 0.90 12.71
N GLU A 85 10.28 2.13 13.26
CA GLU A 85 11.46 3.00 13.16
C GLU A 85 11.84 3.34 11.69
N SER A 86 10.93 3.11 10.74
CA SER A 86 11.21 3.28 9.31
C SER A 86 11.40 4.75 8.89
N ASP A 87 10.98 5.68 9.74
CA ASP A 87 11.16 7.13 9.57
C ASP A 87 12.56 7.61 9.96
N GLU A 88 13.32 6.80 10.69
CA GLU A 88 14.61 7.14 11.32
C GLU A 88 15.74 6.17 10.95
N PRO A 89 16.01 5.91 9.67
CA PRO A 89 17.13 5.05 9.31
C PRO A 89 18.47 5.67 9.73
N LEU A 90 19.44 4.80 10.03
CA LEU A 90 20.78 5.18 10.51
C LEU A 90 21.50 6.23 9.63
N HIS A 91 21.12 6.29 8.34
CA HIS A 91 21.67 7.19 7.32
C HIS A 91 20.61 8.14 6.73
N CYS A 92 19.68 8.64 7.53
CA CYS A 92 18.72 9.65 7.06
C CYS A 92 19.38 11.06 6.96
N ASN A 93 18.87 11.94 6.09
CA ASN A 93 19.49 13.24 5.74
C ASN A 93 20.93 13.14 5.17
N VAL A 94 21.29 12.00 4.61
CA VAL A 94 22.50 11.88 3.80
C VAL A 94 22.08 12.09 2.34
N ASP A 95 22.94 12.72 1.55
CA ASP A 95 22.73 12.78 0.10
C ASP A 95 23.49 11.60 -0.52
N GLU A 96 22.84 10.44 -0.54
CA GLU A 96 23.44 9.23 -1.12
C GLU A 96 23.64 9.39 -2.63
N CYS A 97 22.88 10.27 -3.27
CA CYS A 97 23.01 10.61 -4.69
C CYS A 97 24.31 11.36 -5.02
N ALA A 98 24.94 12.03 -4.07
CA ALA A 98 26.18 12.79 -4.26
C ALA A 98 27.39 11.88 -4.44
N LYS A 99 27.28 10.59 -4.10
CA LYS A 99 28.35 9.60 -4.22
C LYS A 99 27.89 8.35 -4.95
N VAL A 100 28.27 8.23 -6.22
CA VAL A 100 27.99 7.07 -7.10
C VAL A 100 28.43 5.74 -6.51
N GLU A 101 29.50 5.75 -5.72
CA GLU A 101 30.05 4.60 -5.00
C GLU A 101 29.16 4.08 -3.84
N ILE A 102 28.17 4.86 -3.38
CA ILE A 102 27.21 4.47 -2.35
C ILE A 102 25.93 3.92 -2.98
N HIS A 103 25.38 4.59 -3.99
CA HIS A 103 24.06 4.25 -4.50
C HIS A 103 24.02 3.18 -5.60
N GLN A 104 25.13 2.96 -6.34
CA GLN A 104 25.25 1.98 -7.44
C GLN A 104 24.12 2.05 -8.50
N CYS A 105 23.30 3.10 -8.51
CA CYS A 105 22.22 3.23 -9.48
C CYS A 105 22.80 3.36 -10.88
N GLY A 106 22.42 2.45 -11.78
CA GLY A 106 22.84 2.51 -13.18
C GLY A 106 22.25 3.68 -13.97
N HIS A 107 21.09 4.21 -13.53
CA HIS A 107 20.42 5.35 -14.16
C HIS A 107 20.24 6.52 -13.20
N LYS A 108 19.02 6.81 -12.75
CA LYS A 108 18.70 8.00 -11.97
C LYS A 108 18.64 7.63 -10.50
N CYS A 109 19.47 8.26 -9.67
CA CYS A 109 19.34 8.18 -8.22
C CYS A 109 18.40 9.30 -7.76
N ILE A 110 17.45 8.97 -6.89
CA ILE A 110 16.55 9.92 -6.26
C ILE A 110 16.85 9.88 -4.77
N ASP A 111 17.32 11.00 -4.26
CA ASP A 111 17.53 11.22 -2.85
C ASP A 111 16.18 11.42 -2.13
N THR A 112 16.04 10.83 -0.95
CA THR A 112 14.86 10.91 -0.10
C THR A 112 15.29 11.18 1.34
N LEU A 113 14.42 11.77 2.16
CA LEU A 113 14.77 12.11 3.54
C LEU A 113 15.26 10.90 4.36
N THR A 114 14.78 9.69 4.02
CA THR A 114 15.11 8.42 4.68
C THR A 114 16.16 7.59 3.94
N GLY A 115 16.71 8.08 2.84
CA GLY A 115 17.75 7.37 2.08
C GLY A 115 17.67 7.66 0.59
N TYR A 116 17.74 6.66 -0.28
CA TYR A 116 17.63 6.88 -1.73
C TYR A 116 16.96 5.73 -2.45
N TYR A 117 16.44 5.99 -3.64
CA TYR A 117 15.97 4.94 -4.55
C TYR A 117 16.45 5.17 -5.98
N CYS A 118 16.64 4.08 -6.72
CA CYS A 118 17.03 4.13 -8.12
C CYS A 118 15.78 4.10 -9.02
N GLU A 119 15.69 5.05 -9.94
CA GLU A 119 14.68 5.09 -10.99
C GLU A 119 15.32 4.81 -12.36
N CYS A 120 14.61 4.08 -13.22
CA CYS A 120 15.03 3.85 -14.59
C CYS A 120 14.55 4.97 -15.52
N ASN A 121 15.38 5.37 -16.48
CA ASN A 121 14.98 6.30 -17.54
C ASN A 121 13.81 5.72 -18.38
N GLN A 122 13.02 6.59 -19.02
CA GLN A 122 11.88 6.17 -19.83
C GLN A 122 12.28 5.12 -20.89
N GLY A 123 11.57 3.99 -20.91
CA GLY A 123 11.84 2.86 -21.80
C GLY A 123 12.61 1.70 -21.16
N TYR A 124 13.14 1.89 -19.94
CA TYR A 124 13.83 0.85 -19.20
C TYR A 124 12.95 0.36 -18.04
N LYS A 125 12.80 -0.96 -17.91
CA LYS A 125 12.11 -1.60 -16.77
C LYS A 125 13.16 -2.19 -15.85
N LEU A 126 12.98 -2.03 -14.54
CA LEU A 126 13.74 -2.77 -13.53
C LEU A 126 13.62 -4.27 -13.85
N LEU A 127 14.75 -4.94 -14.07
CA LEU A 127 14.77 -6.40 -14.20
C LEU A 127 14.36 -7.00 -12.85
N GLN A 128 13.76 -8.20 -12.88
CA GLN A 128 13.16 -8.91 -11.72
C GLN A 128 14.14 -9.18 -10.55
N ASP A 129 15.41 -8.86 -10.72
CA ASP A 129 16.50 -9.03 -9.74
C ASP A 129 16.88 -7.72 -9.01
N GLY A 130 16.21 -6.59 -9.28
CA GLY A 130 16.51 -5.32 -8.62
C GLY A 130 17.88 -4.72 -9.00
N LYS A 131 18.51 -5.23 -10.06
CA LYS A 131 19.75 -4.70 -10.63
C LYS A 131 19.51 -4.23 -12.07
N ALA A 132 20.03 -3.05 -12.36
CA ALA A 132 20.28 -2.58 -13.72
C ALA A 132 21.73 -2.92 -14.11
#